data_AF-A0A0N4U0F8-F1
#
_entry.id   AF-A0A0N4U0F8-F1
#
_cell.length_a   1.000
_cell.length_b   1.000
_cell.length_c   1.000
_cell.angle_alpha   90.00
_cell.angle_beta   90.00
_cell.angle_gamma   90.00
#
_symmetry.space_group_name_H-M   'P 1'
#
loop_
_entity.id
_entity.type
_entity.pdbx_description
1 polymer ?
#
loop_
_entity_poly.entity_id
_entity_poly.type
_entity_poly.pdbx_seq_one_letter_code
_entity_poly.pdbx_strand_id
1 'polypeptide(L)'
;MYHKGGYIGHFLSIVPLSLIQRLTAFSLHVDVMRETFADLWFPCPVEDLRYSVENLAEANFETFIQISFCTATVSEKDYINRNKLMRGMEVALKEVAEKGANTDFGLDCDEGYVDMTVLKGRMEYSFAFFYYNPDMCELSLVSK
;
A
#
# COMPACT_ATOMS: atom_id res chain seq x y z
N MET A 1 10.09 -2.54 0.88
CA MET A 1 8.94 -3.25 0.29
C MET A 1 9.06 -4.78 0.28
N TYR A 2 10.12 -5.40 -0.25
CA TYR A 2 10.16 -6.88 -0.39
C TYR A 2 11.21 -7.60 0.47
N HIS A 3 12.11 -6.86 1.10
CA HIS A 3 13.04 -7.42 2.08
C HIS A 3 12.42 -7.40 3.46
N LYS A 4 12.84 -8.33 4.33
CA LYS A 4 12.38 -8.41 5.72
C LYS A 4 12.50 -7.05 6.41
N GLY A 5 11.40 -6.59 7.00
CA GLY A 5 11.32 -5.28 7.66
C GLY A 5 10.99 -4.12 6.71
N GLY A 6 10.89 -4.36 5.41
CA GLY A 6 10.49 -3.35 4.44
C GLY A 6 11.51 -2.22 4.28
N TYR A 7 11.06 -1.14 3.65
CA TYR A 7 11.83 0.10 3.58
C TYR A 7 11.87 0.80 4.94
N ILE A 8 10.76 0.80 5.67
CA ILE A 8 10.63 1.51 6.96
C ILE A 8 11.52 0.89 8.02
N GLY A 9 11.52 -0.43 8.16
CA GLY A 9 12.39 -1.10 9.13
C GLY A 9 13.87 -0.90 8.81
N HIS A 10 14.24 -0.86 7.52
CA HIS A 10 15.61 -0.50 7.14
C HIS A 10 15.93 0.96 7.48
N PHE A 11 15.05 1.90 7.14
CA PHE A 11 15.24 3.31 7.42
C PHE A 11 15.38 3.57 8.93
N LEU A 12 14.48 3.05 9.76
CA LEU A 12 14.53 3.22 11.21
C LEU A 12 15.73 2.51 11.85
N SER A 13 16.33 1.50 11.20
CA SER A 13 17.54 0.84 11.71
C SER A 13 18.80 1.70 11.61
N ILE A 14 18.81 2.70 10.71
CA ILE A 14 19.95 3.59 10.50
C ILE A 14 19.73 4.99 11.10
N VAL A 15 18.50 5.30 11.55
CA VAL A 15 18.17 6.59 12.14
C VAL A 15 18.50 6.60 13.64
N PRO A 16 19.15 7.66 14.17
CA PRO A 16 19.40 7.77 15.60
C PRO A 16 18.13 7.72 16.42
N LEU A 17 18.12 6.93 17.50
CA LEU A 17 16.97 6.78 18.39
C LEU A 17 16.48 8.11 18.96
N SER A 18 17.39 9.05 19.22
CA SER A 18 17.06 10.41 19.68
C SER A 18 16.23 11.21 18.67
N LEU A 19 16.36 10.92 17.38
CA LEU A 19 15.53 11.52 16.34
C LEU A 19 14.16 10.81 16.29
N ILE A 20 14.14 9.48 16.35
CA ILE A 20 12.90 8.67 16.36
C ILE A 20 11.99 9.09 17.52
N GLN A 21 12.56 9.29 18.72
CA GLN A 21 11.83 9.74 19.90
C GLN A 21 11.20 11.14 19.77
N ARG A 22 11.64 11.94 18.79
CA ARG A 22 11.12 13.28 18.52
C ARG A 22 10.14 13.33 17.34
N LEU A 23 9.94 12.20 16.65
CA LEU A 23 8.96 12.16 15.57
C LEU A 23 7.55 12.36 16.13
N THR A 24 6.74 13.09 15.37
CA THR A 24 5.29 13.19 15.59
C THR A 24 4.52 12.38 14.56
N ALA A 25 5.05 12.32 13.33
CA ALA A 25 4.52 11.53 12.25
C ALA A 25 5.64 11.00 11.34
N PHE A 26 5.39 9.89 10.68
CA PHE A 26 6.22 9.28 9.65
C PHE A 26 5.32 8.84 8.48
N SER A 27 5.64 9.27 7.26
CA SER A 27 4.85 8.92 6.08
C SER A 27 5.73 8.31 4.99
N LEU A 28 5.26 7.22 4.40
CA LEU A 28 5.84 6.59 3.21
C LEU A 28 4.79 6.59 2.11
N HIS A 29 5.12 7.18 0.96
CA HIS A 29 4.30 7.13 -0.24
C HIS A 29 5.10 6.50 -1.38
N VAL A 30 4.54 5.48 -2.03
CA VAL A 30 5.17 4.79 -3.15
C VAL A 30 4.17 4.61 -4.28
N ASP A 31 4.43 5.25 -5.41
CA ASP A 31 3.66 5.08 -6.64
C ASP A 31 4.49 4.35 -7.68
N VAL A 32 3.95 3.25 -8.21
CA VAL A 32 4.58 2.49 -9.29
C VAL A 32 3.67 2.50 -10.50
N MET A 33 4.08 3.20 -11.55
CA MET A 33 3.40 3.17 -12.85
C MET A 33 4.09 2.22 -13.81
N ARG A 34 3.33 1.40 -14.53
CA ARG A 34 3.81 0.55 -15.63
C ARG A 34 2.86 0.61 -16.82
N GLU A 35 3.29 0.08 -17.95
CA GLU A 35 2.43 0.02 -19.13
C GLU A 35 1.26 -0.96 -18.90
N THR A 36 1.58 -2.14 -18.35
CA THR A 36 0.62 -3.20 -18.03
C THR A 36 0.92 -3.84 -16.66
N PHE A 37 -0.04 -4.56 -16.09
CA PHE A 37 0.24 -5.37 -14.89
C PHE A 37 1.12 -6.57 -15.24
N ALA A 38 1.18 -7.00 -16.50
CA ALA A 38 2.14 -8.00 -16.96
C ALA A 38 3.59 -7.59 -16.69
N ASP A 39 3.90 -6.29 -16.72
CA ASP A 39 5.22 -5.73 -16.40
C ASP A 39 5.47 -5.61 -14.89
N LEU A 40 4.40 -5.69 -14.08
CA LEU A 40 4.44 -5.78 -12.63
C LEU A 40 4.58 -7.25 -12.22
N TRP A 41 5.81 -7.73 -12.19
CA TRP A 41 6.15 -9.08 -11.71
C TRP A 41 6.25 -9.16 -10.18
N PHE A 42 5.78 -8.13 -9.46
CA PHE A 42 5.94 -8.03 -8.02
C PHE A 42 4.75 -8.64 -7.27
N PRO A 43 4.99 -9.34 -6.14
CA PRO A 43 3.92 -9.74 -5.23
C PRO A 43 3.33 -8.52 -4.50
N CYS A 44 2.21 -8.73 -3.79
CA CYS A 44 1.65 -7.74 -2.87
C CYS A 44 2.73 -7.24 -1.87
N PRO A 45 2.98 -5.93 -1.75
CA PRO A 45 4.10 -5.37 -0.99
C PRO A 45 3.83 -5.34 0.52
N VAL A 46 3.99 -6.48 1.20
CA VAL A 46 3.53 -6.64 2.59
C VAL A 46 4.57 -6.38 3.68
N GLU A 47 5.85 -6.22 3.37
CA GLU A 47 6.88 -6.19 4.42
C GLU A 47 6.84 -4.90 5.26
N ASP A 48 6.49 -3.77 4.65
CA ASP A 48 6.30 -2.50 5.36
C ASP A 48 5.04 -2.54 6.25
N LEU A 49 3.96 -3.20 5.79
CA LEU A 49 2.78 -3.50 6.60
C LEU A 49 3.13 -4.35 7.82
N ARG A 50 3.79 -5.50 7.60
CA ARG A 50 4.17 -6.43 8.67
C ARG A 50 5.04 -5.75 9.72
N TYR A 51 6.08 -5.03 9.28
CA TYR A 51 6.95 -4.30 10.18
C TYR A 51 6.17 -3.29 11.02
N SER A 52 5.26 -2.55 10.40
CA SER A 52 4.50 -1.48 11.07
C SER A 52 3.50 -2.02 12.10
N VAL A 53 2.79 -3.10 11.75
CA VAL A 53 1.86 -3.79 12.67
C VAL A 53 2.58 -4.35 13.89
N GLU A 54 3.84 -4.77 13.74
CA GLU A 54 4.64 -5.38 14.80
C GLU A 54 5.40 -4.36 15.66
N ASN A 55 5.86 -3.25 15.06
CA ASN A 55 6.81 -2.35 15.72
C ASN A 55 6.30 -0.92 15.91
N LEU A 56 5.33 -0.48 15.09
CA LEU A 56 4.93 0.92 15.01
C LEU A 56 3.50 1.21 15.47
N ALA A 57 2.66 0.19 15.63
CA ALA A 57 1.28 0.35 16.11
C ALA A 57 1.20 1.14 17.44
N GLU A 58 2.16 0.90 18.34
CA GLU A 58 2.24 1.55 19.66
C GLU A 58 3.37 2.61 19.74
N ALA A 59 3.89 3.05 18.59
CA ALA A 59 4.91 4.10 18.58
C ALA A 59 4.35 5.44 19.11
N ASN A 60 5.24 6.33 19.53
CA ASN A 60 4.86 7.68 20.00
C ASN A 60 4.57 8.66 18.86
N PHE A 61 4.53 8.19 17.62
CA PHE A 61 4.28 8.96 16.42
C PHE A 61 3.29 8.23 15.51
N GLU A 62 2.60 8.98 14.67
CA GLU A 62 1.69 8.43 13.67
C GLU A 62 2.47 7.88 12.48
N THR A 63 2.03 6.74 11.93
CA THR A 63 2.65 6.14 10.74
C THR A 63 1.62 6.01 9.63
N PHE A 64 1.91 6.60 8.47
CA PHE A 64 1.05 6.54 7.29
C PHE A 64 1.81 5.92 6.13
N ILE A 65 1.30 4.83 5.56
CA ILE A 65 1.95 4.13 4.46
C ILE A 65 0.94 4.00 3.34
N GLN A 66 1.25 4.54 2.18
CA GLN A 66 0.43 4.41 0.98
C GLN A 66 1.30 3.86 -0.14
N ILE A 67 0.89 2.72 -0.70
CA ILE A 67 1.55 2.10 -1.85
C ILE A 67 0.51 1.95 -2.96
N SER A 68 0.81 2.43 -4.16
CA SER A 68 -0.11 2.35 -5.29
C SER A 68 0.58 1.79 -6.53
N PHE A 69 -0.08 0.84 -7.21
CA PHE A 69 0.34 0.33 -8.53
C PHE A 69 -0.66 0.76 -9.59
N CYS A 70 -0.20 1.55 -10.56
CA CYS A 70 -1.01 2.05 -11.66
C CYS A 70 -0.52 1.47 -12.99
N THR A 71 -1.43 1.11 -13.89
CA THR A 71 -1.06 0.72 -15.25
C THR A 71 -1.74 1.56 -16.31
N ALA A 72 -1.00 1.93 -17.36
CA ALA A 72 -1.51 2.80 -18.42
C ALA A 72 -2.59 2.14 -19.28
N THR A 73 -2.51 0.82 -19.46
CA THR A 73 -3.41 0.07 -20.33
C THR A 73 -3.96 -1.17 -19.65
N VAL A 74 -5.17 -1.57 -20.07
CA VAL A 74 -5.80 -2.84 -19.69
C VAL A 74 -5.40 -3.92 -20.69
N SER A 75 -4.83 -5.01 -20.20
CA SER A 75 -4.49 -6.18 -21.01
C SER A 75 -5.15 -7.43 -20.46
N GLU A 76 -5.61 -8.34 -21.32
CA GLU A 76 -6.11 -9.65 -20.87
C GLU A 76 -5.04 -10.45 -20.10
N LYS A 77 -3.76 -10.17 -20.33
CA LYS A 77 -2.67 -10.81 -19.59
C LYS A 77 -2.58 -10.33 -18.14
N ASP A 78 -3.20 -9.20 -17.82
CA ASP A 78 -3.16 -8.60 -16.48
C ASP A 78 -3.97 -9.39 -15.45
N TYR A 79 -5.00 -10.13 -15.87
CA TYR A 79 -5.86 -10.89 -14.95
C TYR A 79 -5.07 -11.82 -14.03
N ILE A 80 -4.01 -12.46 -14.54
CA ILE A 80 -3.18 -13.36 -13.74
C ILE A 80 -2.47 -12.58 -12.62
N ASN A 81 -1.91 -11.42 -12.93
CA ASN A 81 -1.15 -10.62 -11.97
C ASN A 81 -2.09 -9.88 -11.01
N ARG A 82 -3.23 -9.37 -11.47
CA ARG A 82 -4.29 -8.81 -10.60
C ARG A 82 -4.79 -9.85 -9.60
N ASN A 83 -5.09 -11.07 -10.04
CA ASN A 83 -5.54 -12.13 -9.15
C ASN A 83 -4.46 -12.52 -8.12
N LYS A 84 -3.18 -12.48 -8.50
CA LYS A 84 -2.07 -12.68 -7.55
C LYS A 84 -1.97 -11.55 -6.53
N LEU A 85 -2.15 -10.29 -6.95
CA LEU A 85 -2.16 -9.14 -6.05
C LEU A 85 -3.32 -9.23 -5.07
N MET A 86 -4.56 -9.44 -5.55
CA MET A 86 -5.76 -9.59 -4.70
C MET A 86 -5.60 -10.71 -3.69
N ARG A 87 -5.14 -11.89 -4.11
CA ARG A 87 -4.89 -13.01 -3.19
C ARG A 87 -3.83 -12.66 -2.14
N GLY A 88 -2.79 -11.91 -2.54
CA GLY A 88 -1.78 -11.41 -1.62
C GLY A 88 -2.37 -10.44 -0.58
N MET A 89 -3.26 -9.55 -1.00
CA MET A 89 -3.99 -8.63 -0.13
C MET A 89 -4.87 -9.38 0.86
N GLU A 90 -5.70 -10.32 0.39
CA GLU A 90 -6.56 -11.15 1.26
C GLU A 90 -5.77 -11.89 2.35
N VAL A 91 -4.63 -12.49 1.97
CA VAL A 91 -3.74 -13.19 2.91
C VAL A 91 -3.15 -12.21 3.93
N ALA A 92 -2.68 -11.06 3.47
CA ALA A 92 -2.09 -10.03 4.33
C ALA A 92 -3.12 -9.48 5.33
N LEU A 93 -4.33 -9.19 4.85
CA LEU A 93 -5.44 -8.72 5.68
C LEU A 93 -5.81 -9.73 6.75
N LYS A 94 -5.92 -11.01 6.39
CA LYS A 94 -6.15 -12.08 7.37
C LYS A 94 -5.04 -12.13 8.42
N GLU A 95 -3.78 -12.07 8.00
CA GLU A 95 -2.62 -12.12 8.90
C GLU A 95 -2.64 -10.98 9.92
N VAL A 96 -2.95 -9.75 9.50
CA VAL A 96 -2.93 -8.58 10.40
C VAL A 96 -4.21 -8.47 11.23
N ALA A 97 -5.35 -8.95 10.73
CA ALA A 97 -6.59 -9.06 11.48
C ALA A 97 -6.44 -10.04 12.68
N GLU A 98 -5.75 -11.17 12.48
CA GLU A 98 -5.38 -12.10 13.57
C GLU A 98 -4.48 -11.42 14.63
N LYS A 99 -3.76 -10.35 14.26
CA LYS A 99 -2.97 -9.51 15.16
C LYS A 99 -3.76 -8.32 15.73
N GLY A 100 -5.07 -8.27 15.55
CA GLY A 100 -5.96 -7.23 16.11
C GLY A 100 -5.99 -5.91 15.33
N ALA A 101 -5.55 -5.90 14.06
CA ALA A 101 -5.75 -4.73 13.20
C ALA A 101 -7.19 -4.67 12.66
N ASN A 102 -7.71 -3.46 12.44
CA ASN A 102 -8.92 -3.24 11.66
C ASN A 102 -8.55 -3.24 10.18
N THR A 103 -9.33 -3.94 9.37
CA THR A 103 -9.01 -4.19 7.96
C THR A 103 -10.21 -3.90 7.07
N ASP A 104 -9.94 -3.33 5.90
CA ASP A 104 -10.92 -3.16 4.84
C ASP A 104 -10.35 -3.61 3.49
N PHE A 105 -11.23 -4.08 2.60
CA PHE A 105 -10.88 -4.54 1.26
C PHE A 105 -11.90 -4.00 0.25
N GLY A 106 -11.47 -3.05 -0.57
CA GLY A 106 -12.29 -2.41 -1.59
C GLY A 106 -12.04 -2.99 -2.97
N LEU A 107 -13.13 -3.17 -3.72
CA LEU A 107 -13.11 -3.57 -5.13
C LEU A 107 -14.13 -2.73 -5.88
N ASP A 108 -13.64 -1.88 -6.77
CA ASP A 108 -14.45 -1.21 -7.77
C ASP A 108 -14.24 -1.92 -9.12
N CYS A 109 -15.26 -2.68 -9.53
CA CYS A 109 -15.22 -3.44 -10.77
C CYS A 109 -15.29 -2.55 -12.02
N ASP A 110 -15.93 -1.38 -11.91
CA ASP A 110 -16.18 -0.49 -13.05
C ASP A 110 -14.93 0.31 -13.38
N GLU A 111 -14.17 0.72 -12.35
CA GLU A 111 -12.90 1.42 -12.51
C GLU A 111 -11.67 0.48 -12.55
N GLY A 112 -11.89 -0.80 -12.24
CA GLY A 112 -10.82 -1.78 -12.08
C GLY A 112 -9.88 -1.49 -10.91
N TYR A 113 -10.32 -0.63 -9.99
CA TYR A 113 -9.62 -0.21 -8.78
C TYR A 113 -9.80 -1.26 -7.68
N VAL A 114 -8.72 -1.58 -6.99
CA VAL A 114 -8.72 -2.48 -5.84
C VAL A 114 -7.84 -1.89 -4.77
N ASP A 115 -8.31 -1.90 -3.52
CA ASP A 115 -7.52 -1.43 -2.39
C ASP A 115 -7.67 -2.33 -1.15
N MET A 116 -6.69 -2.19 -0.28
CA MET A 116 -6.77 -2.66 1.09
C MET A 116 -6.33 -1.55 2.01
N THR A 117 -7.01 -1.44 3.15
CA THR A 117 -6.67 -0.52 4.22
C THR A 117 -6.51 -1.28 5.53
N VAL A 118 -5.49 -0.93 6.31
CA VAL A 118 -5.20 -1.52 7.62
C VAL A 118 -4.96 -0.40 8.63
N LEU A 119 -5.71 -0.43 9.73
CA LEU A 119 -5.57 0.49 10.86
C LEU A 119 -5.20 -0.30 12.11
N LYS A 120 -4.14 0.10 12.80
CA LYS A 120 -3.77 -0.48 14.11
C LYS A 120 -3.03 0.51 14.99
N GLY A 121 -3.59 0.85 16.15
CA GLY A 121 -3.01 1.84 17.04
C GLY A 121 -2.83 3.17 16.31
N ARG A 122 -1.59 3.65 16.17
CA ARG A 122 -1.24 4.89 15.43
C ARG A 122 -0.74 4.67 14.01
N MET A 123 -0.92 3.47 13.44
CA MET A 123 -0.54 3.20 12.06
C MET A 123 -1.76 3.08 11.14
N GLU A 124 -1.61 3.63 9.94
CA GLU A 124 -2.47 3.45 8.79
C GLU A 124 -1.61 2.95 7.61
N TYR A 125 -2.06 1.88 6.97
CA TYR A 125 -1.44 1.33 5.78
C TYR A 125 -2.51 1.15 4.71
N SER A 126 -2.24 1.62 3.51
CA SER A 126 -3.03 1.37 2.32
C SER A 126 -2.17 0.81 1.20
N PHE A 127 -2.72 -0.18 0.49
CA PHE A 127 -2.18 -0.64 -0.78
C PHE A 127 -3.30 -0.71 -1.80
N ALA A 128 -3.11 -0.06 -2.94
CA ALA A 128 -4.06 -0.05 -4.03
C ALA A 128 -3.41 -0.41 -5.36
N PHE A 129 -4.21 -0.95 -6.28
CA PHE A 129 -3.84 -1.02 -7.68
C PHE A 129 -5.03 -0.72 -8.59
N PHE A 130 -4.76 -0.06 -9.72
CA PHE A 130 -5.80 0.42 -10.63
C PHE A 130 -5.27 0.65 -12.04
N TYR A 131 -6.18 0.86 -12.98
CA TYR A 131 -5.86 1.30 -14.33
C TYR A 131 -5.93 2.81 -14.43
N TYR A 132 -5.01 3.42 -15.15
CA TYR A 132 -5.04 4.84 -15.43
C TYR A 132 -6.31 5.19 -16.20
N ASN A 133 -7.16 6.03 -15.60
CA ASN A 133 -8.34 6.57 -16.24
C ASN A 133 -8.10 8.06 -16.59
N PRO A 134 -7.93 8.40 -17.89
CA PRO A 134 -7.70 9.79 -18.30
C PRO A 134 -8.89 10.71 -17.99
N ASP A 135 -10.11 10.19 -17.97
CA ASP A 135 -11.34 10.99 -17.73
C ASP A 135 -11.35 11.61 -16.33
N MET A 136 -10.72 10.94 -15.34
CA MET A 136 -10.56 11.48 -13.98
C MET A 136 -9.62 12.68 -13.93
N CYS A 137 -8.67 12.78 -14.86
CA CYS A 137 -7.74 13.90 -14.93
C CYS A 137 -8.38 15.14 -15.59
N GLU A 138 -9.29 14.93 -16.55
CA GLU A 138 -9.92 16.01 -17.32
C GLU A 138 -10.95 16.82 -16.52
N LEU A 139 -11.57 16.24 -15.50
CA LEU A 139 -12.55 16.92 -14.63
C LEU A 139 -11.95 18.13 -13.87
N SER A 140 -10.63 18.23 -13.77
CA SER A 140 -9.97 19.40 -13.16
C SER A 140 -9.97 20.67 -14.03
N LEU A 141 -10.31 20.58 -15.32
CA LEU A 141 -10.30 21.73 -16.24
C LEU A 141 -11.68 22.34 -16.54
N VAL A 142 -12.76 21.79 -15.98
CA VAL A 142 -14.12 22.34 -16.13
C VAL A 142 -14.60 22.92 -14.81
N SER A 143 -13.86 23.90 -14.30
CA SER A 143 -14.40 24.89 -13.35
C SER A 143 -14.01 26.30 -13.81
N LYS A 144 -14.77 26.82 -14.76
CA LYS A 144 -14.90 28.25 -15.07
C LYS A 144 -16.38 28.57 -15.13
#